data_AF-A0A4V4LCF3-F1
#
_entry.id   AF-A0A4V4LCF3-F1
#
_cell.length_a   1.000
_cell.length_b   1.000
_cell.length_c   1.000
_cell.angle_alpha   90.00
_cell.angle_beta   90.00
_cell.angle_gamma   90.00
#
_symmetry.space_group_name_H-M   'P 1'
#
loop_
_entity.id
_entity.type
_entity.pdbx_description
1 polymer ?
#
loop_
_entity_poly.entity_id
_entity_poly.type
_entity_poly.pdbx_seq_one_letter_code
_entity_poly.pdbx_strand_id
1 'polypeptide(L)'
;PGSVLQRLVETSASERSSFLDESGELELLYASAANDGYTAPPSDPEADVEWHYTCFAPSLTLCKLYEFDGDRRGPLERTHLADDLSDFDSKAIGLIRQCFENETGQKAHQFNVMALVDVS
;
A
#
# COMPACT_ATOMS: atom_id res chain seq x y z
N PRO A 1 21.53 -6.06 2.80
CA PRO A 1 21.64 -6.49 4.22
C PRO A 1 21.78 -5.26 5.13
N GLY A 2 20.92 -5.12 6.13
CA GLY A 2 20.94 -3.99 7.07
C GLY A 2 20.21 -2.73 6.58
N SER A 3 19.39 -2.81 5.53
CA SER A 3 18.56 -1.68 5.10
C SER A 3 17.49 -1.36 6.14
N VAL A 4 17.02 -0.10 6.15
CA VAL A 4 15.91 0.32 7.02
C VAL A 4 14.65 -0.55 6.83
N LEU A 5 14.34 -0.95 5.59
CA LEU A 5 13.21 -1.84 5.30
C LEU A 5 13.41 -3.25 5.84
N GLN A 6 14.63 -3.80 5.78
CA GLN A 6 14.90 -5.11 6.38
C GLN A 6 14.67 -5.06 7.90
N ARG A 7 15.19 -4.03 8.58
CA ARG A 7 14.99 -3.85 10.02
C ARG A 7 13.51 -3.72 10.37
N LEU A 8 12.75 -2.92 9.60
CA LEU A 8 11.30 -2.78 9.78
C LEU A 8 10.54 -4.12 9.66
N VAL A 9 10.93 -4.98 8.72
CA VAL A 9 10.31 -6.31 8.53
C VAL A 9 10.61 -7.21 9.73
N GLU A 10 11.83 -7.13 10.27
CA GLU A 10 12.28 -7.87 11.46
C GLU A 10 11.67 -7.34 12.77
N THR A 11 11.21 -6.07 12.81
CA THR A 11 10.47 -5.48 13.93
C THR A 11 9.09 -6.13 14.10
N SER A 12 8.69 -6.34 15.36
CA SER A 12 7.38 -6.90 15.69
C SER A 12 6.24 -5.99 15.21
N ALA A 13 5.11 -6.56 14.78
CA ALA A 13 4.03 -5.79 14.19
C ALA A 13 3.52 -4.63 15.09
N SER A 14 3.51 -4.82 16.41
CA SER A 14 3.11 -3.79 17.38
C SER A 14 4.10 -2.63 17.52
N GLU A 15 5.36 -2.84 17.17
CA GLU A 15 6.43 -1.84 17.31
C GLU A 15 6.74 -1.15 15.97
N ARG A 16 6.20 -1.65 14.85
CA ARG A 16 6.48 -1.10 13.52
C ARG A 16 6.10 0.38 13.41
N SER A 17 4.97 0.82 13.97
CA SER A 17 4.60 2.23 13.96
C SER A 17 5.63 3.09 14.69
N SER A 18 6.02 2.72 15.92
CA SER A 18 7.08 3.43 16.68
C SER A 18 8.40 3.45 15.92
N PHE A 19 8.77 2.34 15.30
CA PHE A 19 9.98 2.27 14.48
C PHE A 19 9.92 3.24 13.30
N LEU A 20 8.77 3.34 12.61
CA LEU A 20 8.58 4.28 11.50
C LEU A 20 8.69 5.73 11.99
N ASP A 21 8.02 6.07 13.09
CA ASP A 21 7.99 7.42 13.67
C ASP A 21 9.37 7.90 14.14
N GLU A 22 10.21 6.99 14.64
CA GLU A 22 11.54 7.30 15.19
C GLU A 22 12.67 7.18 14.16
N SER A 23 12.38 6.70 12.94
CA SER A 23 13.41 6.43 11.93
C SER A 23 13.81 7.67 11.14
N GLY A 24 14.81 8.41 11.63
CA GLY A 24 15.39 9.53 10.88
C GLY A 24 16.01 9.13 9.53
N GLU A 25 16.50 7.90 9.38
CA GLU A 25 16.96 7.37 8.08
C GLU A 25 15.80 7.27 7.08
N LEU A 26 14.65 6.74 7.52
CA LEU A 26 13.46 6.64 6.67
C LEU A 26 12.88 8.00 6.33
N GLU A 27 12.83 8.91 7.30
CA GLU A 27 12.38 10.30 7.11
C GLU A 27 13.16 10.99 5.98
N LEU A 28 14.50 10.88 5.99
CA LEU A 28 15.35 11.45 4.95
C LEU A 28 15.11 10.83 3.57
N LEU A 29 14.95 9.50 3.50
CA LEU A 29 14.66 8.80 2.25
C LEU A 29 13.28 9.18 1.70
N TYR A 30 12.28 9.26 2.58
CA TYR A 30 10.93 9.67 2.21
C TYR A 30 10.89 11.13 1.75
N ALA A 31 11.56 12.04 2.46
CA ALA A 31 11.69 13.44 2.05
C ALA A 31 12.37 13.58 0.67
N SER A 32 13.42 12.77 0.40
CA SER A 32 14.05 12.74 -0.92
C SER A 32 13.06 12.27 -2.00
N ALA A 33 12.27 11.23 -1.74
CA ALA A 33 11.29 10.71 -2.68
C ALA A 33 10.11 11.69 -2.91
N ALA A 34 9.67 12.40 -1.87
CA ALA A 34 8.60 13.39 -1.96
C ALA A 34 8.98 14.63 -2.79
N ASN A 35 10.28 14.90 -2.93
CA ASN A 35 10.81 15.95 -3.80
C ASN A 35 11.13 15.45 -5.22
N ASP A 36 10.94 14.16 -5.50
CA ASP A 36 11.13 13.57 -6.82
C ASP A 36 9.79 13.50 -7.59
N GLY A 37 9.86 13.38 -8.91
CA GLY A 37 8.70 13.27 -9.79
C GLY A 37 8.41 14.53 -10.63
N TYR A 38 7.26 14.52 -11.32
CA TYR A 38 6.91 15.54 -12.31
C TYR A 38 6.23 16.78 -11.72
N THR A 39 5.79 16.71 -10.47
CA THR A 39 5.07 17.78 -9.77
C THR A 39 5.82 18.15 -8.51
N ALA A 40 5.90 19.44 -8.20
CA ALA A 40 6.43 19.87 -6.91
C ALA A 40 5.53 19.39 -5.76
N PRO A 41 6.10 19.08 -4.58
CA PRO A 41 5.30 18.81 -3.39
C PRO A 41 4.45 20.06 -3.00
N PRO A 42 3.38 19.88 -2.21
CA PRO A 42 2.60 20.99 -1.66
C PRO A 42 3.49 22.02 -0.96
N SER A 43 3.18 23.30 -1.13
CA SER A 43 3.95 24.39 -0.51
C SER A 43 3.77 24.49 1.00
N ASP A 44 2.62 24.03 1.50
CA ASP A 44 2.30 23.95 2.91
C ASP A 44 2.41 22.47 3.36
N PRO A 45 3.35 22.12 4.24
CA PRO A 45 3.52 20.75 4.72
C PRO A 45 2.34 20.28 5.58
N GLU A 46 1.54 21.20 6.11
CA GLU A 46 0.35 20.91 6.93
C GLU A 46 -0.95 20.94 6.11
N ALA A 47 -0.84 21.07 4.78
CA ALA A 47 -2.01 21.04 3.90
C ALA A 47 -2.75 19.71 4.05
N ASP A 48 -4.07 19.78 4.13
CA ASP A 48 -4.90 18.58 4.17
C ASP A 48 -4.80 17.81 2.85
N VAL A 49 -4.55 16.51 2.95
CA VAL A 49 -4.34 15.62 1.80
C VAL A 49 -5.44 14.57 1.80
N GLU A 50 -6.39 14.71 0.87
CA GLU A 50 -7.49 13.76 0.68
C GLU A 50 -7.07 12.49 -0.09
N TRP A 51 -5.77 12.24 -0.26
CA TRP A 51 -5.23 11.07 -0.96
C TRP A 51 -4.71 10.01 0.01
N HIS A 52 -5.08 8.76 -0.23
CA HIS A 52 -4.68 7.64 0.62
C HIS A 52 -4.02 6.52 -0.18
N TYR A 53 -2.94 5.96 0.37
CA TYR A 53 -2.31 4.76 -0.17
C TYR A 53 -2.79 3.53 0.61
N THR A 54 -3.39 2.58 -0.11
CA THR A 54 -3.67 1.24 0.38
C THR A 54 -2.92 0.20 -0.44
N CYS A 55 -2.55 -0.91 0.20
CA CYS A 55 -1.80 -1.99 -0.44
C CYS A 55 -2.63 -3.26 -0.48
N PHE A 56 -2.66 -3.95 -1.62
CA PHE A 56 -3.27 -5.26 -1.77
C PHE A 56 -2.19 -6.29 -2.01
N ALA A 57 -2.09 -7.32 -1.16
CA ALA A 57 -1.09 -8.37 -1.30
C ALA A 57 -1.69 -9.77 -1.09
N PRO A 58 -1.25 -10.77 -1.88
CA PRO A 58 -1.66 -12.14 -1.68
C PRO A 58 -0.89 -12.78 -0.53
N SER A 59 -1.57 -13.61 0.25
CA SER A 59 -0.95 -14.60 1.11
C SER A 59 -0.89 -15.93 0.36
N LEU A 60 0.31 -16.36 -0.01
CA LEU A 60 0.51 -17.64 -0.72
C LEU A 60 0.19 -18.85 0.17
N THR A 61 0.37 -18.71 1.48
CA THR A 61 0.15 -19.79 2.45
C THR A 61 -1.32 -19.95 2.81
N LEU A 62 -2.10 -18.87 2.78
CA LEU A 62 -3.52 -18.89 3.12
C LEU A 62 -4.42 -18.85 1.88
N CYS A 63 -3.84 -18.72 0.68
CA CYS A 63 -4.54 -18.50 -0.58
C CYS A 63 -5.58 -17.37 -0.46
N LYS A 64 -5.19 -16.22 0.09
CA LYS A 64 -6.09 -15.09 0.39
C LYS A 64 -5.54 -13.77 -0.10
N LEU A 65 -6.42 -12.86 -0.49
CA LEU A 65 -6.09 -11.46 -0.76
C LEU A 65 -6.33 -10.62 0.49
N TYR A 66 -5.33 -9.86 0.90
CA TYR A 66 -5.43 -8.91 2.00
C TYR A 66 -5.28 -7.48 1.49
N GLU A 67 -6.06 -6.58 2.08
CA GLU A 67 -5.83 -5.14 2.03
C GLU A 67 -5.11 -4.70 3.32
N PHE A 68 -4.10 -3.85 3.14
CA PHE A 68 -3.33 -3.22 4.20
C PHE A 68 -3.55 -1.72 4.10
N ASP A 69 -4.10 -1.16 5.18
CA ASP A 69 -4.49 0.22 5.32
C ASP A 69 -3.96 0.69 6.70
N GLY A 70 -3.12 1.73 6.71
CA GLY A 70 -2.44 2.21 7.90
C GLY A 70 -3.38 2.73 8.99
N ASP A 71 -4.59 3.14 8.62
CA ASP A 71 -5.60 3.65 9.55
C ASP A 71 -6.44 2.54 10.20
N ARG A 72 -6.25 1.29 9.75
CA ARG A 72 -6.98 0.13 10.24
C ARG A 72 -6.19 -0.66 11.26
N ARG A 73 -6.94 -1.35 12.12
CA ARG A 73 -6.37 -2.35 13.03
C ARG A 73 -6.09 -3.65 12.29
N GLY A 74 -4.93 -3.70 11.65
CA GLY A 74 -4.42 -4.89 10.97
C GLY A 74 -5.01 -5.14 9.59
N PRO A 75 -4.61 -6.26 8.94
CA PRO A 75 -4.97 -6.55 7.56
C PRO A 75 -6.46 -6.90 7.41
N LEU A 76 -7.09 -6.43 6.34
CA LEU A 76 -8.46 -6.78 5.97
C LEU A 76 -8.46 -7.89 4.93
N GLU A 77 -9.05 -9.03 5.26
CA GLU A 77 -9.28 -10.12 4.30
C GLU A 77 -10.35 -9.72 3.28
N ARG A 78 -10.02 -9.82 1.99
CA ARG A 78 -10.92 -9.41 0.90
C ARG A 78 -11.57 -10.58 0.19
N THR A 79 -10.79 -11.59 -0.18
CA THR A 79 -11.30 -12.78 -0.89
C THR A 79 -10.30 -13.93 -0.85
N HIS A 80 -10.76 -15.13 -1.22
CA HIS A 80 -9.91 -16.29 -1.48
C HIS A 80 -9.36 -16.22 -2.91
N LEU A 81 -8.09 -16.62 -3.07
CA LEU A 81 -7.41 -16.74 -4.35
C LEU A 81 -7.31 -18.22 -4.73
N ALA A 82 -7.12 -18.51 -6.01
CA ALA A 82 -6.79 -19.86 -6.44
C ALA A 82 -5.41 -20.28 -5.91
N ASP A 83 -5.22 -21.58 -5.67
CA ASP A 83 -3.98 -22.14 -5.10
C ASP A 83 -2.74 -21.88 -5.98
N ASP A 84 -2.93 -21.72 -7.28
CA ASP A 84 -1.86 -21.45 -8.23
C ASP A 84 -1.56 -19.95 -8.41
N LEU A 85 -2.34 -19.07 -7.77
CA LEU A 85 -2.25 -17.60 -7.83
C LEU A 85 -2.22 -17.01 -9.25
N SER A 86 -2.57 -17.81 -10.26
CA SER A 86 -2.76 -17.39 -11.65
C SER A 86 -3.88 -16.35 -11.80
N ASP A 87 -4.66 -16.17 -10.73
CA ASP A 87 -5.93 -15.44 -10.68
C ASP A 87 -5.80 -14.04 -10.01
N PHE A 88 -4.58 -13.57 -9.74
CA PHE A 88 -4.38 -12.18 -9.26
C PHE A 88 -4.94 -11.16 -10.28
N ASP A 89 -4.92 -11.50 -11.57
CA ASP A 89 -5.32 -10.57 -12.63
C ASP A 89 -6.82 -10.35 -12.77
N SER A 90 -7.68 -11.35 -12.57
CA SER A 90 -9.11 -11.19 -12.87
C SER A 90 -9.93 -10.84 -11.63
N LYS A 91 -9.77 -11.63 -10.56
CA LYS A 91 -10.53 -11.47 -9.31
C LYS A 91 -9.98 -10.35 -8.45
N ALA A 92 -8.67 -10.29 -8.24
CA ALA A 92 -8.09 -9.25 -7.39
C ALA A 92 -8.22 -7.87 -8.05
N ILE A 93 -7.94 -7.73 -9.35
CA ILE A 93 -8.19 -6.47 -10.08
C ILE A 93 -9.67 -6.11 -10.08
N GLY A 94 -10.58 -7.08 -10.25
CA GLY A 94 -12.03 -6.83 -10.16
C GLY A 94 -12.43 -6.25 -8.80
N LEU A 95 -11.88 -6.80 -7.71
CA LEU A 95 -12.14 -6.31 -6.35
C LEU A 95 -11.49 -4.94 -6.08
N ILE A 96 -10.27 -4.73 -6.55
CA ILE A 96 -9.58 -3.44 -6.46
C ILE A 96 -10.39 -2.37 -7.21
N ARG A 97 -10.92 -2.68 -8.39
CA ARG A 97 -11.81 -1.78 -9.14
C ARG A 97 -13.06 -1.41 -8.35
N GLN A 98 -13.70 -2.38 -7.68
CA GLN A 98 -14.88 -2.12 -6.85
C GLN A 98 -14.58 -1.18 -5.68
N CYS A 99 -13.35 -1.15 -5.16
CA CYS A 99 -12.97 -0.22 -4.10
C CYS A 99 -12.97 1.25 -4.56
N PHE A 100 -12.92 1.49 -5.88
CA PHE A 100 -12.95 2.81 -6.49
C PHE A 100 -14.29 3.12 -7.18
N GLU A 101 -15.28 2.26 -7.02
CA GLU A 101 -16.66 2.51 -7.46
C GLU A 101 -17.44 3.05 -6.27
N ASN A 102 -18.13 4.18 -6.42
CA ASN A 102 -18.98 4.73 -5.36
C ASN A 102 -20.25 3.87 -5.19
N GLU A 103 -21.07 4.18 -4.17
CA GLU A 103 -22.32 3.46 -3.87
C GLU A 103 -23.34 3.40 -5.02
N THR A 104 -23.17 4.26 -6.03
CA THR A 104 -24.01 4.31 -7.25
C THR A 104 -23.35 3.63 -8.46
N GLY A 105 -22.19 2.99 -8.27
CA GLY A 105 -21.39 2.35 -9.32
C GLY A 105 -20.66 3.32 -10.25
N GLN A 106 -20.63 4.61 -9.92
CA GLN A 106 -19.81 5.58 -10.66
C GLN A 106 -18.36 5.47 -10.20
N LYS A 107 -17.46 5.37 -11.18
CA LYS A 107 -16.02 5.28 -10.92
C LYS A 107 -15.53 6.60 -10.36
N ALA A 108 -14.76 6.53 -9.28
CA ALA A 108 -13.97 7.66 -8.80
C ALA A 108 -13.14 8.20 -9.98
N HIS A 109 -13.18 9.51 -10.20
CA HIS A 109 -12.45 10.14 -11.30
C HIS A 109 -10.95 10.28 -11.02
N GLN A 110 -10.54 10.08 -9.77
CA GLN A 110 -9.19 10.34 -9.31
C GLN A 110 -8.69 9.14 -8.48
N PHE A 111 -7.96 8.25 -9.14
CA PHE A 111 -7.25 7.15 -8.49
C PHE A 111 -5.99 6.83 -9.30
N ASN A 112 -5.02 6.21 -8.63
CA ASN A 112 -3.84 5.65 -9.27
C ASN A 112 -3.63 4.22 -8.76
N VAL A 113 -3.14 3.34 -9.64
CA VAL A 113 -2.78 1.96 -9.27
C VAL A 113 -1.37 1.69 -9.77
N MET A 114 -0.51 1.23 -8.86
CA MET A 114 0.82 0.74 -9.16
C MET A 114 0.90 -0.75 -8.84
N ALA A 115 1.62 -1.50 -9.67
CA ALA A 115 1.85 -2.92 -9.46
C ALA A 115 3.35 -3.16 -9.21
N LEU A 116 3.66 -3.87 -8.13
CA LEU A 116 5.00 -4.40 -7.91
C LEU A 116 5.12 -5.70 -8.71
N VAL A 117 5.89 -5.65 -9.79
CA VAL A 117 6.12 -6.78 -10.71
C VAL A 117 7.59 -7.16 -10.71
N ASP A 118 7.86 -8.44 -10.98
CA ASP A 118 9.21 -8.85 -11.34
C ASP A 118 9.55 -8.30 -12.74
N VAL A 119 10.77 -7.80 -12.91
CA VAL A 119 11.27 -7.22 -14.15
C VAL A 119 12.23 -8.16 -14.88
N SER A 120 12.22 -9.44 -14.48
CA SER A 120 13.09 -10.51 -15.00
C SER A 120 12.95 -10.78 -16.49
#